data_AF-A0A180FTL0-F1
#
_entry.id   AF-A0A180FTL0-F1
#
_cell.length_a   1.000
_cell.length_b   1.000
_cell.length_c   1.000
_cell.angle_alpha   90.00
_cell.angle_beta   90.00
_cell.angle_gamma   90.00
#
_symmetry.space_group_name_H-M   'P 1'
#
loop_
_entity.id
_entity.type
_entity.pdbx_description
1 polymer ?
#
loop_
_entity_poly.entity_id
_entity_poly.type
_entity_poly.pdbx_seq_one_letter_code
_entity_poly.pdbx_strand_id
1 'polypeptide(L)'
;MHWFKKNYCWIWIAVSRLEKRFISFVCGDRSARTGLKLRENIKELTVSFYCSDCWKNYKEFIPLEKHLQTKTEIFTVEGYDSRVRHYLARFKRKGKCYGKAEHMIEKSLNLLFLKLNNELSIIELCSSFSHFSRKTK
;
A
#
# COMPACT_ATOMS: atom_id res chain seq x y z
N MET A 1 31.15 5.46 15.94
CA MET A 1 30.30 5.21 14.76
C MET A 1 28.85 5.02 15.23
N HIS A 2 28.01 6.04 15.10
CA HIS A 2 26.60 5.97 15.50
C HIS A 2 25.83 5.24 14.40
N TRP A 3 25.37 4.02 14.68
CA TRP A 3 24.55 3.24 13.73
C TRP A 3 23.18 3.90 13.61
N PHE A 4 22.91 4.61 12.52
CA PHE A 4 21.56 5.09 12.23
C PHE A 4 20.62 3.89 12.10
N LYS A 5 19.63 3.79 13.00
CA LYS A 5 18.59 2.75 12.98
C LYS A 5 17.87 2.80 11.62
N LYS A 6 17.84 1.66 10.92
CA LYS A 6 17.15 1.56 9.63
C LYS A 6 15.64 1.57 9.87
N ASN A 7 15.00 2.70 9.61
CA ASN A 7 13.55 2.83 9.62
C ASN A 7 13.01 2.28 8.29
N TYR A 8 12.63 1.00 8.28
CA TYR A 8 11.96 0.39 7.14
C TYR A 8 10.48 0.75 7.17
N CYS A 9 9.99 1.33 6.07
CA CYS A 9 8.56 1.45 5.82
C CYS A 9 8.12 0.26 4.97
N TRP A 10 7.25 -0.57 5.53
CA TRP A 10 6.55 -1.63 4.82
C TRP A 10 5.25 -1.07 4.25
N ILE A 11 4.81 -1.64 3.14
CA ILE A 11 3.55 -1.27 2.49
C ILE A 11 2.70 -2.53 2.48
N TRP A 12 1.53 -2.44 3.08
CA TRP A 12 0.49 -3.44 2.97
C TRP A 12 -0.47 -3.02 1.87
N ILE A 13 -0.73 -3.88 0.90
CA ILE A 13 -1.58 -3.56 -0.26
C ILE A 13 -2.74 -4.56 -0.32
N ALA A 14 -3.96 -4.04 -0.47
CA ALA A 14 -5.15 -4.80 -0.80
C ALA A 14 -5.54 -4.56 -2.26
N VAL A 15 -5.82 -5.63 -2.99
CA VAL A 15 -6.10 -5.61 -4.42
C VAL A 15 -7.29 -6.51 -4.71
N SER A 16 -8.22 -6.05 -5.55
CA SER A 16 -9.29 -6.90 -6.08
C SER A 16 -8.71 -7.80 -7.15
N ARG A 17 -8.88 -9.11 -7.01
CA ARG A 17 -8.41 -10.08 -8.01
C ARG A 17 -9.30 -10.10 -9.24
N LEU A 18 -10.62 -10.03 -9.04
CA LEU A 18 -11.61 -10.08 -10.12
C LEU A 18 -11.47 -8.83 -11.01
N GLU A 19 -11.47 -7.66 -10.37
CA GLU A 19 -11.36 -6.38 -11.07
C GLU A 19 -9.92 -6.04 -11.47
N LYS A 20 -8.92 -6.72 -10.89
CA LYS A 20 -7.49 -6.39 -10.99
C LYS A 20 -7.17 -4.94 -10.58
N ARG A 21 -8.02 -4.33 -9.74
CA ARG A 21 -7.93 -2.93 -9.27
C ARG A 21 -7.34 -2.84 -7.87
N PHE A 22 -6.62 -1.75 -7.63
CA PHE A 22 -6.19 -1.38 -6.30
C PHE A 22 -7.40 -1.02 -5.42
N ILE A 23 -7.39 -1.46 -4.16
CA ILE A 23 -8.45 -1.16 -3.18
C ILE A 23 -7.94 -0.19 -2.12
N SER A 24 -6.89 -0.56 -1.39
CA SER A 24 -6.35 0.23 -0.28
C SER A 24 -4.89 -0.16 -0.02
N PHE A 25 -4.11 0.75 0.58
CA PHE A 25 -2.82 0.42 1.17
C PHE A 25 -2.65 1.07 2.54
N VAL A 26 -1.70 0.57 3.32
CA VAL A 26 -1.24 1.20 4.57
C VAL A 26 0.29 1.15 4.61
N CYS A 27 0.91 2.28 4.98
CA CYS A 27 2.33 2.36 5.30
C CYS A 27 2.56 2.10 6.79
N GLY A 28 3.66 1.41 7.12
CA GLY A 28 4.01 1.16 8.52
C GLY A 28 5.06 0.06 8.68
N ASP A 29 4.84 -0.83 9.65
CA ASP A 29 5.70 -1.98 9.92
C ASP A 29 5.02 -3.31 9.49
N ARG A 30 5.68 -4.45 9.72
CA ARG A 30 5.10 -5.78 9.47
C ARG A 30 4.23 -6.30 10.61
N SER A 31 3.86 -5.47 11.59
CA SER A 31 3.05 -5.95 12.72
C SER A 31 1.61 -6.24 12.30
N ALA A 32 0.95 -7.12 13.04
CA ALA A 32 -0.48 -7.34 12.90
C ALA A 32 -1.29 -6.06 13.12
N ARG A 33 -0.80 -5.14 13.96
CA ARG A 33 -1.42 -3.82 14.18
C ARG A 33 -1.50 -3.01 12.89
N THR A 34 -0.45 -3.01 12.08
CA THR A 34 -0.48 -2.32 10.78
C THR A 34 -1.36 -3.06 9.77
N GLY A 35 -1.35 -4.40 9.76
CA GLY A 35 -2.26 -5.21 8.94
C GLY A 35 -3.74 -4.99 9.29
N LEU A 36 -4.07 -4.83 10.58
CA LEU A 36 -5.41 -4.50 11.06
C LEU A 36 -5.91 -3.17 10.50
N LYS A 37 -5.06 -2.15 10.38
CA LYS A 37 -5.45 -0.88 9.74
C LYS A 37 -5.89 -1.10 8.29
N LEU A 38 -5.17 -1.93 7.55
CA LEU A 38 -5.57 -2.27 6.18
C LEU A 38 -6.91 -2.99 6.17
N ARG A 39 -7.12 -3.92 7.10
CA ARG A 39 -8.40 -4.63 7.25
C ARG A 39 -9.55 -3.66 7.54
N GLU A 40 -9.35 -2.70 8.44
CA GLU A 40 -10.37 -1.69 8.76
C GLU A 40 -10.75 -0.85 7.53
N ASN A 41 -9.79 -0.53 6.66
CA ASN A 41 -10.07 0.21 5.41
C ASN A 41 -10.95 -0.58 4.42
N ILE A 42 -10.95 -1.91 4.49
CA ILE A 42 -11.66 -2.78 3.54
C ILE A 42 -12.83 -3.54 4.17
N LYS A 43 -13.13 -3.31 5.46
CA LYS A 43 -14.13 -4.08 6.22
C LYS A 43 -15.56 -3.96 5.67
N GLU A 44 -15.86 -2.85 5.02
CA GLU A 44 -17.18 -2.56 4.45
C GLU A 44 -17.36 -3.20 3.06
N LEU A 45 -16.28 -3.69 2.45
CA LEU A 45 -16.35 -4.37 1.17
C LEU A 45 -16.88 -5.80 1.37
N THR A 46 -17.79 -6.22 0.50
CA THR A 46 -18.27 -7.60 0.46
C THR A 46 -17.17 -8.50 -0.13
N VAL A 47 -16.32 -9.05 0.75
CA VAL A 47 -15.22 -9.95 0.36
C VAL A 47 -15.61 -11.41 0.65
N SER A 48 -15.59 -12.24 -0.40
CA SER A 48 -15.84 -13.68 -0.29
C SER A 48 -14.71 -14.40 0.43
N PHE A 49 -13.46 -14.11 0.06
CA PHE A 49 -12.26 -14.66 0.70
C PHE A 49 -11.04 -13.76 0.47
N TYR A 50 -10.08 -13.85 1.38
CA TYR A 50 -8.81 -13.14 1.37
C TYR A 50 -7.69 -14.10 0.98
N CYS A 51 -6.81 -13.63 0.09
CA CYS A 51 -5.63 -14.36 -0.33
C CYS A 51 -4.39 -13.65 0.23
N SER A 52 -3.57 -14.34 1.00
CA SER A 52 -2.29 -13.82 1.48
C SER A 52 -1.24 -14.93 1.56
N ASP A 53 0.03 -14.52 1.68
CA ASP A 53 1.13 -15.44 1.97
C ASP A 53 1.00 -16.01 3.40
N CYS A 54 1.72 -17.12 3.68
CA CYS A 54 1.64 -17.84 4.95
C CYS A 54 2.28 -17.08 6.14
N TRP A 55 2.29 -15.74 6.13
CA TRP A 55 2.85 -14.93 7.20
C TRP A 55 2.00 -15.07 8.47
N LYS A 56 2.67 -15.32 9.61
CA LYS A 56 2.03 -15.64 10.90
C LYS A 56 1.00 -14.60 11.34
N ASN A 57 1.29 -13.33 11.14
CA ASN A 57 0.48 -12.18 11.57
C ASN A 57 -0.88 -12.10 10.86
N TYR A 58 -1.06 -12.66 9.66
CA TYR A 58 -2.38 -12.63 8.99
C TYR A 58 -3.43 -13.41 9.77
N LYS A 59 -3.04 -14.44 10.52
CA LYS A 59 -3.95 -15.23 11.35
C LYS A 59 -4.59 -14.42 12.47
N GLU A 60 -3.98 -13.29 12.85
CA GLU A 60 -4.49 -12.44 13.93
C GLU A 60 -5.69 -11.58 13.49
N PHE A 61 -5.86 -11.36 12.18
CA PHE A 61 -6.90 -10.46 11.69
C PHE A 61 -7.66 -10.96 10.46
N ILE A 62 -7.24 -12.01 9.78
CA ILE A 62 -8.02 -12.64 8.70
C ILE A 62 -8.73 -13.86 9.28
N PRO A 63 -10.08 -13.93 9.22
CA PRO A 63 -10.82 -15.11 9.65
C PRO A 63 -10.36 -16.35 8.88
N LEU A 64 -10.06 -17.44 9.59
CA LEU A 64 -9.49 -18.66 9.00
C LEU A 64 -10.41 -19.24 7.90
N GLU A 65 -11.72 -19.18 8.12
CA GLU A 65 -12.76 -19.64 7.18
C GLU A 65 -12.75 -18.90 5.85
N LYS A 66 -12.27 -17.65 5.85
CA LYS A 66 -12.18 -16.79 4.66
C LYS A 66 -10.76 -16.66 4.14
N HIS A 67 -9.77 -17.33 4.73
CA HIS A 67 -8.38 -17.22 4.33
C HIS A 67 -8.00 -18.35 3.37
N LEU A 68 -7.70 -18.00 2.14
CA LEU A 68 -7.19 -18.91 1.13
C LEU A 68 -5.68 -18.69 0.95
N GLN A 69 -4.91 -19.77 1.05
CA GLN A 69 -3.45 -19.75 0.92
C GLN A 69 -3.04 -20.52 -0.34
N THR A 70 -3.11 -19.90 -1.51
CA THR A 70 -2.54 -20.51 -2.72
C THR A 70 -1.63 -19.55 -3.49
N LYS A 71 -0.58 -20.11 -4.10
CA LYS A 71 0.46 -19.34 -4.82
C LYS A 71 -0.11 -18.61 -6.04
N THR A 72 -1.08 -19.20 -6.72
CA THR A 72 -1.73 -18.62 -7.92
C THR A 72 -2.40 -17.28 -7.62
N GLU A 73 -2.78 -17.07 -6.36
CA GLU A 73 -3.60 -15.93 -5.93
C GLU A 73 -2.76 -14.69 -5.60
N ILE A 74 -1.45 -14.88 -5.45
CA ILE A 74 -0.48 -13.85 -5.07
C ILE A 74 0.05 -13.10 -6.31
N PHE A 75 -0.09 -13.67 -7.51
CA PHE A 75 0.42 -13.08 -8.76
C PHE A 75 -0.05 -11.65 -9.00
N THR A 76 -1.32 -11.33 -8.67
CA THR A 76 -1.84 -9.97 -8.84
C THR A 76 -1.13 -8.98 -7.92
N VAL A 77 -0.93 -9.34 -6.64
CA VAL A 77 -0.24 -8.50 -5.64
C VAL A 77 1.24 -8.32 -6.02
N GLU A 78 1.92 -9.39 -6.44
CA GLU A 78 3.30 -9.32 -6.95
C GLU A 78 3.42 -8.38 -8.16
N GLY A 79 2.42 -8.41 -9.05
CA GLY A 79 2.33 -7.47 -10.18
C GLY A 79 2.20 -6.02 -9.73
N TYR A 80 1.49 -5.74 -8.63
CA TYR A 80 1.43 -4.39 -8.04
C TYR A 80 2.77 -4.01 -7.39
N ASP A 81 3.42 -4.90 -6.64
CA ASP A 81 4.74 -4.64 -6.05
C ASP A 81 5.82 -4.37 -7.10
N SER A 82 5.76 -5.09 -8.22
CA SER A 82 6.62 -4.87 -9.38
C SER A 82 6.38 -3.48 -9.99
N ARG A 83 5.10 -3.10 -10.19
CA ARG A 83 4.73 -1.76 -10.69
C ARG A 83 5.19 -0.63 -9.77
N VAL A 84 5.03 -0.78 -8.46
CA VAL A 84 5.53 0.20 -7.46
C VAL A 84 7.03 0.40 -7.64
N ARG A 85 7.81 -0.69 -7.70
CA ARG A 85 9.26 -0.62 -7.90
C ARG A 85 9.68 -0.07 -9.26
N HIS A 86 8.86 -0.31 -10.30
CA HIS A 86 9.10 0.21 -11.64
C HIS A 86 8.87 1.72 -11.72
N TYR A 87 7.72 2.22 -11.27
CA TYR A 87 7.34 3.62 -11.45
C TYR A 87 7.96 4.55 -10.41
N LEU A 88 8.10 4.09 -9.17
CA LEU A 88 8.57 4.92 -8.07
C LEU A 88 10.06 4.65 -7.82
N ALA A 89 10.92 5.44 -8.48
CA ALA A 89 12.38 5.38 -8.34
C ALA A 89 12.87 5.49 -6.86
N ARG A 90 12.04 6.12 -6.00
CA ARG A 90 12.16 6.15 -4.54
C ARG A 90 12.40 4.77 -3.92
N PHE A 91 11.75 3.73 -4.42
CA PHE A 91 11.89 2.36 -3.89
C PHE A 91 13.08 1.60 -4.50
N LYS A 92 13.71 2.14 -5.56
CA LYS A 92 14.85 1.52 -6.26
C LYS A 92 16.21 1.97 -5.71
N ARG A 93 16.37 3.25 -5.34
CA ARG A 93 17.68 3.83 -4.98
C ARG A 93 17.72 4.38 -3.56
N LYS A 94 18.39 3.65 -2.66
CA LYS A 94 18.57 4.02 -1.24
C LYS A 94 19.32 5.35 -1.01
N GLY A 95 20.16 5.79 -1.96
CA GLY A 95 21.10 6.91 -1.77
C GLY A 95 20.75 8.23 -2.47
N LYS A 96 19.71 8.29 -3.33
CA LYS A 96 19.47 9.49 -4.19
C LYS A 96 18.05 10.07 -4.14
N CYS A 97 17.10 9.51 -3.37
CA CYS A 97 15.72 10.02 -3.36
C CYS A 97 15.35 10.74 -2.05
N TYR A 98 14.80 11.95 -2.22
CA TYR A 98 14.30 12.91 -1.23
C TYR A 98 13.39 12.32 -0.14
N GLY A 99 13.33 13.03 1.00
CA GLY A 99 12.37 12.90 2.10
C GLY A 99 11.92 11.47 2.41
N LYS A 100 12.59 10.79 3.34
CA LYS A 100 12.14 9.52 3.93
C LYS A 100 10.88 9.66 4.80
N ALA A 101 10.22 10.81 4.75
CA ALA A 101 9.00 11.06 5.47
C ALA A 101 7.88 10.17 4.92
N GLU A 102 7.16 9.53 5.83
CA GLU A 102 6.07 8.60 5.54
C GLU A 102 4.99 9.25 4.68
N HIS A 103 4.59 10.48 4.98
CA HIS A 103 3.60 11.22 4.20
C HIS A 103 3.97 11.39 2.70
N MET A 104 5.27 11.48 2.37
CA MET A 104 5.70 11.56 0.97
C MET A 104 5.65 10.21 0.27
N ILE A 105 5.87 9.12 1.02
CA ILE A 105 5.68 7.75 0.53
C ILE A 105 4.21 7.55 0.19
N GLU A 106 3.32 7.87 1.13
CA GLU A 106 1.86 7.75 0.97
C GLU A 106 1.35 8.54 -0.22
N LYS A 107 1.74 9.82 -0.37
CA LYS A 107 1.37 10.63 -1.53
C LYS A 107 1.82 10.04 -2.86
N SER A 108 3.06 9.53 -2.91
CA SER A 108 3.60 8.92 -4.13
C SER A 108 2.82 7.65 -4.51
N LEU A 109 2.47 6.84 -3.52
CA LEU A 109 1.67 5.63 -3.70
C LEU A 109 0.24 5.94 -4.11
N ASN A 110 -0.42 6.89 -3.44
CA ASN A 110 -1.77 7.37 -3.80
C ASN A 110 -1.81 7.80 -5.26
N LEU A 111 -0.87 8.64 -5.70
CA LEU A 111 -0.81 9.09 -7.09
C LEU A 111 -0.64 7.92 -8.07
N LEU A 112 0.26 6.97 -7.75
CA LEU A 112 0.46 5.79 -8.59
C LEU A 112 -0.79 4.92 -8.65
N PHE A 113 -1.43 4.64 -7.52
CA PHE A 113 -2.59 3.74 -7.50
C PHE A 113 -3.82 4.34 -8.15
N LEU A 114 -4.07 5.65 -7.99
CA LEU A 114 -5.09 6.36 -8.77
C LEU A 114 -4.81 6.26 -10.27
N LYS A 115 -3.53 6.36 -10.69
CA LYS A 115 -3.15 6.15 -12.10
C LYS A 115 -3.49 4.74 -12.56
N LEU A 116 -3.14 3.73 -11.77
CA LEU A 116 -3.35 2.32 -12.10
C LEU A 116 -4.83 1.93 -12.10
N ASN A 117 -5.67 2.65 -11.35
CA ASN A 117 -7.12 2.51 -11.35
C ASN A 117 -7.82 3.36 -12.43
N ASN A 118 -7.08 4.13 -13.23
CA ASN A 118 -7.61 5.11 -14.19
C ASN A 118 -8.53 6.16 -13.55
N GLU A 119 -8.29 6.49 -12.27
CA GLU A 119 -9.04 7.46 -11.48
C GLU A 119 -8.35 8.83 -11.42
N LEU A 120 -7.20 8.99 -12.09
CA LEU A 120 -6.57 10.30 -12.20
C LEU A 120 -7.31 11.19 -13.20
N SER A 121 -8.23 12.01 -12.69
CA SER A 121 -8.69 13.17 -13.44
C SER A 121 -7.62 14.29 -13.34
N ILE A 122 -7.33 14.97 -14.45
CA ILE A 122 -6.40 16.12 -14.48
C ILE A 122 -6.86 17.24 -13.52
N ILE A 123 -8.16 17.31 -13.23
CA ILE A 123 -8.81 18.34 -12.43
C ILE A 123 -8.53 18.16 -10.92
N GLU A 124 -8.49 16.92 -10.41
CA GLU A 124 -8.27 16.65 -8.98
C GLU A 124 -6.81 16.87 -8.51
N LEU A 125 -5.86 16.95 -9.46
CA LEU A 125 -4.48 17.29 -9.16
C LEU A 125 -4.37 18.72 -8.60
N CYS A 126 -5.17 19.68 -9.06
CA CYS A 126 -5.12 21.04 -8.52
C CYS A 126 -5.71 21.12 -7.10
N SER A 127 -6.73 20.33 -6.78
CA SER A 127 -7.38 20.30 -5.46
C SER A 127 -6.48 19.67 -4.39
N SER A 128 -5.76 18.60 -4.74
CA SER A 128 -4.86 17.88 -3.82
C SER A 128 -3.61 18.68 -3.46
N PHE A 129 -3.16 19.57 -4.34
CA PHE A 129 -2.03 20.47 -4.08
C PHE A 129 -2.45 21.77 -3.40
N SER A 130 -3.63 22.32 -3.71
CA SER A 130 -4.12 23.60 -3.14
C SER A 130 -4.58 23.49 -1.69
N HIS A 131 -5.11 22.34 -1.25
CA HIS A 131 -5.44 22.10 0.16
C HIS A 131 -4.20 21.89 1.04
N PHE A 132 -3.03 21.61 0.45
CA PHE A 132 -1.80 21.26 1.17
C PHE A 132 -0.95 22.48 1.57
N SER A 133 -1.08 23.62 0.89
CA SER A 133 -0.36 24.85 1.27
C SER A 133 -0.90 25.53 2.53
N ARG A 134 -2.04 25.08 3.09
CA ARG A 134 -2.70 25.71 4.25
C ARG A 134 -2.46 25.00 5.60
N LYS A 135 -1.77 23.84 5.63
CA LYS A 135 -1.48 23.11 6.88
C LYS A 135 -0.02 23.22 7.37
N THR A 136 0.75 24.16 6.83
CA THR A 136 2.07 24.54 7.36
C THR A 136 2.11 26.04 7.62
N LYS A 137 1.40 26.47 8.65
CA LYS A 137 1.73 27.63 9.49
C LYS A 137 1.28 27.30 10.91
#